data_AF-Q53TC0-F1
#
_entry.id   AF-Q53TC0-F1
#
_cell.length_a   1.000
_cell.length_b   1.000
_cell.length_c   1.000
_cell.angle_alpha   90.00
_cell.angle_beta   90.00
_cell.angle_gamma   90.00
#
_symmetry.space_group_name_H-M   'P 1'
#
loop_
_entity.id
_entity.type
_entity.pdbx_description
1 polymer ?
#
loop_
_entity_poly.entity_id
_entity_poly.type
_entity_poly.pdbx_seq_one_letter_code
_entity_poly.pdbx_strand_id
1 'polypeptide(L)'
;DVFCGFLLCTNLTRAPRIGQLQGEIIPTSFYHQGRVIDCSGAHVVLDDDTDVGYVEDGTPCGPSMMCLDRKCLQIQALNMSSCPLDSKGKVCSGHGVCSNEATCICDFTWAGTDCSIRDPVRNLHPPKDEGPKGPSATNLIIGSIAGAILVAAIVLGGTGWGFKNVKKRRFDPTQQGPI
;
A
#
# COMPACT_ATOMS: atom_id res chain seq x y z
N ASP A 1 7.05 25.67 -35.98
CA ASP A 1 7.04 24.37 -35.28
C ASP A 1 7.19 23.22 -36.25
N VAL A 2 8.41 22.74 -36.46
CA VAL A 2 8.71 21.73 -37.51
C VAL A 2 8.12 20.36 -37.15
N PHE A 3 8.03 20.02 -35.87
CA PHE A 3 7.56 18.71 -35.38
C PHE A 3 6.04 18.62 -35.15
N CYS A 4 5.28 19.68 -35.39
CA CYS A 4 3.82 19.70 -35.22
C CYS A 4 3.08 19.97 -36.55
N GLY A 5 3.78 19.81 -37.67
CA GLY A 5 3.26 20.06 -38.99
C GLY A 5 2.68 18.80 -39.64
N PHE A 6 2.86 18.72 -40.95
CA PHE A 6 2.43 17.58 -41.76
C PHE A 6 3.16 16.30 -41.33
N LEU A 7 2.41 15.21 -41.14
CA LEU A 7 2.96 13.94 -40.70
C LEU A 7 3.73 13.28 -41.85
N LEU A 8 4.99 12.91 -41.57
CA LEU A 8 5.85 12.23 -42.52
C LEU A 8 6.21 10.83 -42.01
N CYS A 9 6.01 9.82 -42.84
CA CYS A 9 6.28 8.42 -42.55
C CYS A 9 7.18 7.81 -43.63
N THR A 10 7.78 6.65 -43.36
CA THR A 10 8.49 5.84 -44.36
C THR A 10 7.64 4.63 -44.74
N ASN A 11 7.84 4.09 -45.96
CA ASN A 11 7.19 2.86 -46.42
C ASN A 11 5.65 2.87 -46.30
N LEU A 12 5.02 3.95 -46.77
CA LEU A 12 3.57 4.10 -46.79
C LEU A 12 2.91 3.12 -47.77
N THR A 13 1.73 2.62 -47.38
CA THR A 13 0.86 1.84 -48.27
C THR A 13 -0.13 2.77 -48.98
N ARG A 14 -0.66 2.35 -50.13
CA ARG A 14 -1.56 3.19 -50.94
C ARG A 14 -2.94 3.43 -50.31
N ALA A 15 -3.36 2.57 -49.39
CA ALA A 15 -4.69 2.63 -48.78
C ALA A 15 -4.54 2.76 -47.25
N PRO A 16 -5.13 3.80 -46.62
CA PRO A 16 -5.12 3.93 -45.17
C PRO A 16 -5.95 2.81 -44.54
N ARG A 17 -5.64 2.46 -43.29
CA ARG A 17 -6.40 1.44 -42.54
C ARG A 17 -7.76 1.95 -42.07
N ILE A 18 -7.84 3.26 -41.81
CA ILE A 18 -9.00 3.96 -41.28
C ILE A 18 -9.08 5.31 -42.01
N GLY A 19 -10.29 5.78 -42.32
CA GLY A 19 -10.52 7.02 -43.05
C GLY A 19 -10.34 6.88 -44.55
N GLN A 20 -10.46 8.01 -45.25
CA GLN A 20 -10.33 8.12 -46.69
C GLN A 20 -9.11 8.97 -47.05
N LEU A 21 -8.36 8.52 -48.05
CA LEU A 21 -7.26 9.28 -48.60
C LEU A 21 -7.82 10.48 -49.37
N GLN A 22 -7.50 11.69 -48.93
CA GLN A 22 -7.86 12.92 -49.63
C GLN A 22 -6.71 13.33 -50.56
N GLY A 23 -6.86 13.02 -51.85
CA GLY A 23 -5.84 13.29 -52.87
C GLY A 23 -4.82 12.16 -53.01
N GLU A 24 -3.54 12.51 -53.12
CA GLU A 24 -2.44 11.55 -53.35
C GLU A 24 -1.42 11.58 -52.21
N ILE A 25 -0.64 10.50 -52.10
CA ILE A 25 0.51 10.45 -51.20
C ILE A 25 1.57 11.43 -51.72
N ILE A 26 2.05 12.30 -50.84
CA ILE A 26 3.06 13.32 -51.13
C ILE A 26 4.45 12.76 -50.80
N PRO A 27 5.28 12.42 -51.80
CA PRO A 27 6.63 11.95 -51.56
C PRO A 27 7.58 13.12 -51.27
N THR A 28 8.48 12.93 -50.30
CA THR A 28 9.52 13.90 -49.92
C THR A 28 10.81 13.12 -49.63
N SER A 29 11.98 13.63 -50.01
CA SER A 29 13.22 12.98 -49.62
C SER A 29 14.28 14.01 -49.22
N PHE A 30 15.17 13.59 -48.32
CA PHE A 30 16.29 14.42 -47.89
C PHE A 30 17.54 13.59 -47.68
N TYR A 31 18.70 14.24 -47.79
CA TYR A 31 19.99 13.58 -47.61
C TYR A 31 20.47 13.75 -46.17
N HIS A 32 20.76 12.65 -45.49
CA HIS A 32 21.29 12.67 -44.13
C HIS A 32 22.36 11.60 -43.95
N GLN A 33 23.55 12.00 -43.49
CA GLN A 33 24.67 11.09 -43.19
C GLN A 33 25.05 10.12 -44.34
N GLY A 34 25.04 10.61 -45.58
CA GLY A 34 25.41 9.79 -46.74
C GLY A 34 24.29 8.88 -47.27
N ARG A 35 23.07 9.02 -46.76
CA ARG A 35 21.89 8.25 -47.18
C ARG A 35 20.76 9.17 -47.59
N VAL A 36 20.02 8.79 -48.63
CA VAL A 36 18.73 9.38 -48.96
C VAL A 36 17.68 8.76 -48.04
N ILE A 37 16.93 9.61 -47.35
CA ILE A 37 15.80 9.21 -46.53
C ILE A 37 14.53 9.59 -47.30
N ASP A 38 13.77 8.57 -47.69
CA ASP A 38 12.48 8.73 -48.35
C ASP A 38 11.37 8.79 -47.30
N CYS A 39 10.73 9.94 -47.21
CA CYS A 39 9.56 10.18 -46.39
C CYS A 39 8.36 10.42 -47.29
N SER A 40 7.17 10.12 -46.82
CA SER A 40 5.95 10.47 -47.53
C SER A 40 4.89 10.85 -46.51
N GLY A 41 3.94 11.68 -46.91
CA GLY A 41 2.79 12.03 -46.08
C GLY A 41 1.53 11.98 -46.92
N ALA A 42 0.38 12.02 -46.27
CA ALA A 42 -0.91 11.99 -46.94
C ALA A 42 -1.97 12.64 -46.05
N HIS A 43 -2.97 13.25 -46.67
CA HIS A 43 -4.17 13.68 -45.96
C HIS A 43 -5.13 12.51 -45.85
N VAL A 44 -5.51 12.14 -44.63
CA VAL A 44 -6.42 11.03 -44.37
C VAL A 44 -7.54 11.59 -43.51
N VAL A 45 -8.72 11.64 -44.09
CA VAL A 45 -9.89 12.24 -43.46
C VAL A 45 -10.76 11.14 -42.87
N LEU A 46 -11.07 11.25 -41.59
CA LEU A 46 -11.99 10.36 -40.88
C LEU A 46 -13.45 10.75 -41.18
N ASP A 47 -14.40 9.94 -40.70
CA ASP A 47 -15.84 10.15 -40.96
C ASP A 47 -16.40 11.46 -40.33
N ASP A 48 -15.66 12.05 -39.39
CA ASP A 48 -15.97 13.30 -38.70
C ASP A 48 -15.22 14.51 -39.28
N ASP A 49 -14.70 14.39 -40.50
CA ASP A 49 -13.87 15.38 -41.19
C ASP A 49 -12.51 15.69 -40.50
N THR A 50 -12.09 14.87 -39.53
CA THR A 50 -10.77 15.00 -38.89
C THR A 50 -9.66 14.52 -39.83
N ASP A 51 -8.68 15.39 -40.13
CA ASP A 51 -7.51 15.05 -40.97
C ASP A 51 -6.33 14.55 -40.11
N VAL A 52 -6.11 13.24 -40.12
CA VAL A 52 -4.99 12.57 -39.42
C VAL A 52 -3.68 12.58 -40.23
N GLY A 53 -3.61 13.39 -41.29
CA GLY A 53 -2.39 13.68 -42.05
C GLY A 53 -1.44 14.67 -41.35
N TYR A 54 -1.81 15.19 -40.20
CA TYR A 54 -0.99 16.08 -39.38
C TYR A 54 -0.60 15.42 -38.06
N VAL A 55 0.42 15.97 -37.41
CA VAL A 55 0.82 15.52 -36.07
C VAL A 55 -0.29 15.86 -35.07
N GLU A 56 -0.78 14.84 -34.38
CA GLU A 56 -1.84 14.95 -33.39
C GLU A 56 -1.45 15.81 -32.18
N ASP A 57 -2.44 16.50 -31.62
CA ASP A 57 -2.29 17.24 -30.38
C ASP A 57 -1.91 16.29 -29.23
N GLY A 58 -1.01 16.72 -28.33
CA GLY A 58 -0.41 15.86 -27.31
C GLY A 58 0.94 15.27 -27.69
N THR A 59 1.29 15.24 -28.98
CA THR A 59 2.55 14.65 -29.43
C THR A 59 3.76 15.44 -28.90
N PRO A 60 4.78 14.77 -28.31
CA PRO A 60 5.97 15.47 -27.83
C PRO A 60 6.78 16.05 -29.00
N CYS A 61 7.07 17.35 -28.93
CA CYS A 61 7.85 18.07 -29.96
C CYS A 61 9.17 18.64 -29.41
N GLY A 62 9.44 18.47 -28.12
CA GLY A 62 10.67 18.90 -27.47
C GLY A 62 10.65 18.65 -25.95
N PRO A 63 11.74 18.99 -25.23
CA PRO A 63 11.77 18.87 -23.77
C PRO A 63 10.69 19.72 -23.13
N SER A 64 9.78 19.09 -22.36
CA SER A 64 8.63 19.75 -21.72
C SER A 64 7.72 20.50 -22.71
N MET A 65 7.64 20.04 -23.96
CA MET A 65 6.83 20.65 -25.03
C MET A 65 6.01 19.59 -25.76
N MET A 66 4.83 20.00 -26.22
CA MET A 66 3.91 19.16 -27.01
C MET A 66 3.20 19.96 -28.10
N CYS A 67 2.66 19.25 -29.09
CA CYS A 67 1.86 19.82 -30.15
C CYS A 67 0.45 20.20 -29.65
N LEU A 68 0.02 21.41 -29.97
CA LEU A 68 -1.36 21.86 -29.87
C LEU A 68 -1.64 22.84 -31.01
N ASP A 69 -2.72 22.64 -31.77
CA ASP A 69 -3.08 23.50 -32.91
C ASP A 69 -1.91 23.70 -33.90
N ARG A 70 -1.18 22.61 -34.20
CA ARG A 70 0.00 22.59 -35.08
C ARG A 70 1.18 23.44 -34.59
N LYS A 71 1.17 23.83 -33.31
CA LYS A 71 2.25 24.59 -32.67
C LYS A 71 2.91 23.76 -31.58
N CYS A 72 4.21 23.97 -31.41
CA CYS A 72 4.99 23.31 -30.37
C CYS A 72 4.99 24.23 -29.14
N LEU A 73 4.16 23.88 -28.15
CA LEU A 73 3.93 24.70 -26.97
C LEU A 73 4.53 24.04 -25.73
N GLN A 74 4.92 24.86 -24.74
CA GLN A 74 5.36 24.34 -23.44
C GLN A 74 4.17 23.77 -22.68
N ILE A 75 4.35 22.61 -22.03
CA ILE A 75 3.30 21.96 -21.23
C ILE A 75 2.75 22.90 -20.15
N GLN A 76 3.62 23.73 -19.56
CA GLN A 76 3.25 24.71 -18.53
C GLN A 76 2.26 25.77 -19.03
N ALA A 77 2.25 26.07 -20.34
CA ALA A 77 1.33 27.04 -20.93
C ALA A 77 -0.06 26.45 -21.22
N LEU A 78 -0.22 25.14 -21.11
CA LEU A 78 -1.45 24.42 -21.47
C LEU A 78 -2.45 24.25 -20.31
N ASN A 79 -2.16 24.85 -19.14
CA ASN A 79 -3.03 24.82 -17.95
C ASN A 79 -3.51 23.40 -17.55
N MET A 80 -2.63 22.40 -17.69
CA MET A 80 -2.98 21.02 -17.39
C MET A 80 -3.03 20.79 -15.87
N SER A 81 -4.05 20.06 -15.40
CA SER A 81 -4.17 19.65 -14.01
C SER A 81 -2.93 18.85 -13.61
N SER A 82 -2.24 19.30 -12.56
CA SER A 82 -0.97 18.75 -12.13
C SER A 82 -1.07 18.26 -10.68
N CYS A 83 -0.44 17.14 -10.38
CA CYS A 83 -0.27 16.68 -9.01
C CYS A 83 0.65 17.62 -8.22
N PRO A 84 0.55 17.63 -6.87
CA PRO A 84 1.42 18.43 -6.02
C PRO A 84 2.90 18.11 -6.25
N LEU A 85 3.71 19.17 -6.25
CA LEU A 85 5.16 19.15 -6.40
C LEU A 85 5.81 19.46 -5.04
N ASP A 86 6.88 18.76 -4.68
CA ASP A 86 7.69 19.12 -3.51
C ASP A 86 8.54 20.38 -3.76
N SER A 87 9.29 20.81 -2.74
CA SER A 87 10.21 21.96 -2.82
C SER A 87 11.34 21.80 -3.84
N LYS A 88 11.55 20.59 -4.37
CA LYS A 88 12.56 20.26 -5.40
C LYS A 88 11.92 19.99 -6.77
N GLY A 89 10.62 20.21 -6.93
CA GLY A 89 9.89 19.99 -8.18
C GLY A 89 9.60 18.52 -8.49
N LYS A 90 9.62 17.63 -7.49
CA LYS A 90 9.24 16.23 -7.66
C LYS A 90 7.73 16.07 -7.51
N VAL A 91 7.11 15.47 -8.52
CA VAL A 91 5.69 15.09 -8.50
C VAL A 91 5.45 14.08 -7.38
N CYS A 92 4.41 14.28 -6.57
CA CYS A 92 4.04 13.40 -5.45
C CYS A 92 5.22 13.15 -4.49
N SER A 93 6.02 14.17 -4.20
CA SER A 93 7.26 14.10 -3.40
C SER A 93 8.29 13.08 -3.90
N GLY A 94 8.13 12.56 -5.12
CA GLY A 94 8.92 11.45 -5.65
C GLY A 94 8.61 10.09 -5.02
N HIS A 95 7.44 9.96 -4.40
CA HIS A 95 7.00 8.79 -3.63
C HIS A 95 5.61 8.30 -4.07
N GLY A 96 5.26 8.51 -5.33
CA GLY A 96 4.00 8.07 -5.90
C GLY A 96 3.88 8.42 -7.38
N VAL A 97 2.75 8.01 -7.95
CA VAL A 97 2.38 8.27 -9.34
C VAL A 97 1.18 9.21 -9.38
N CYS A 98 1.21 10.18 -10.30
CA CYS A 98 0.09 11.09 -10.52
C CYS A 98 -1.00 10.41 -11.36
N SER A 99 -2.24 10.41 -10.86
CA SER A 99 -3.41 9.88 -11.58
C SER A 99 -3.98 10.90 -12.58
N ASN A 100 -4.91 10.45 -13.43
CA ASN A 100 -5.66 11.32 -14.33
C ASN A 100 -6.61 12.30 -13.61
N GLU A 101 -6.88 12.09 -12.32
CA GLU A 101 -7.68 12.99 -11.48
C GLU A 101 -6.82 14.02 -10.74
N ALA A 102 -5.53 14.13 -11.10
CA ALA A 102 -4.52 14.95 -10.42
C ALA A 102 -4.37 14.61 -8.93
N THR A 103 -4.55 13.33 -8.58
CA THR A 103 -4.34 12.79 -7.25
C THR A 103 -3.09 11.91 -7.20
N CYS A 104 -2.35 11.95 -6.11
CA CYS A 104 -1.16 11.12 -5.93
C CYS A 104 -1.53 9.73 -5.39
N ILE A 105 -1.11 8.69 -6.10
CA ILE A 105 -1.16 7.30 -5.63
C ILE A 105 0.21 6.98 -5.03
N CYS A 106 0.28 6.90 -3.71
CA CYS A 106 1.56 6.76 -3.00
C CYS A 106 2.13 5.33 -3.03
N ASP A 107 3.46 5.26 -3.02
CA ASP A 107 4.20 4.03 -2.82
C ASP A 107 3.91 3.41 -1.44
N PHE A 108 4.12 2.11 -1.31
CA PHE A 108 3.68 1.30 -0.16
C PHE A 108 4.07 1.80 1.25
N THR A 109 5.13 2.61 1.39
CA THR A 109 5.57 3.15 2.69
C THR A 109 5.37 4.67 2.83
N TRP A 110 4.51 5.22 1.97
CA TRP A 110 4.23 6.65 1.88
C TRP A 110 2.73 6.92 1.88
N ALA A 111 2.36 8.08 2.42
CA ALA A 111 1.00 8.54 2.60
C ALA A 111 0.92 10.07 2.53
N GLY A 112 -0.31 10.59 2.60
CA GLY A 112 -0.60 12.02 2.42
C GLY A 112 -1.01 12.34 0.99
N THR A 113 -1.62 13.52 0.78
CA THR A 113 -2.11 13.95 -0.53
C THR A 113 -1.01 14.18 -1.56
N ASP A 114 0.23 14.38 -1.10
CA ASP A 114 1.44 14.60 -1.89
C ASP A 114 2.52 13.53 -1.65
N CYS A 115 2.17 12.44 -0.97
CA CYS A 115 3.08 11.35 -0.58
C CYS A 115 4.33 11.81 0.20
N SER A 116 4.25 12.91 0.95
CA SER A 116 5.35 13.43 1.76
C SER A 116 5.51 12.73 3.12
N ILE A 117 4.50 11.96 3.56
CA ILE A 117 4.46 11.36 4.89
C ILE A 117 4.91 9.91 4.78
N ARG A 118 5.95 9.53 5.51
CA ARG A 118 6.37 8.13 5.61
C ARG A 118 5.39 7.38 6.52
N ASP A 119 4.68 6.40 5.96
CA ASP A 119 3.81 5.49 6.71
C ASP A 119 4.48 4.12 6.84
N PRO A 120 5.11 3.82 7.99
CA PRO A 120 5.66 2.51 8.23
C PRO A 120 4.52 1.50 8.30
N VAL A 121 4.63 0.44 7.50
CA VAL A 121 3.69 -0.69 7.48
C VAL A 121 3.32 -1.07 8.90
N ARG A 122 2.05 -0.92 9.27
CA ARG A 122 1.52 -1.58 10.47
C ARG A 122 1.69 -3.07 10.24
N ASN A 123 2.58 -3.71 11.00
CA ASN A 123 2.72 -5.16 10.98
C ASN A 123 1.32 -5.77 11.14
N LEU A 124 0.81 -6.44 10.09
CA LEU A 124 -0.47 -7.14 10.14
C LEU A 124 -0.45 -8.25 11.20
N HIS A 125 0.75 -8.69 11.59
CA HIS A 125 1.00 -9.48 12.77
C HIS A 125 1.74 -8.61 13.79
N PRO A 126 1.05 -7.88 14.68
CA PRO A 126 1.67 -7.52 15.94
C PRO A 126 2.22 -8.82 16.56
N PRO A 127 3.43 -8.83 17.16
CA PRO A 127 3.84 -9.97 17.96
C PRO A 127 2.68 -10.25 18.92
N LYS A 128 2.18 -11.48 18.93
CA LYS A 128 1.16 -11.87 19.91
C LYS A 128 1.78 -11.54 21.26
N ASP A 129 1.25 -10.54 21.94
CA ASP A 129 1.55 -10.35 23.34
C ASP A 129 1.23 -11.70 23.99
N GLU A 130 2.24 -12.41 24.48
CA GLU A 130 2.03 -13.52 25.39
C GLU A 130 1.38 -12.89 26.61
N GLY A 131 0.04 -12.82 26.60
CA GLY A 131 -0.74 -12.42 27.75
C GLY A 131 -0.26 -13.20 28.97
N PRO A 132 -0.37 -12.61 30.17
CA PRO A 132 0.24 -13.16 31.38
C PRO A 132 -0.08 -14.65 31.46
N LYS A 133 0.96 -15.49 31.37
CA LYS A 133 0.83 -16.95 31.51
C LYS A 133 0.05 -17.18 32.80
N GLY A 134 -1.23 -17.52 32.65
CA GLY A 134 -2.09 -17.86 33.77
C GLY A 134 -1.42 -18.95 34.59
N PRO A 135 -1.66 -19.01 35.91
CA PRO A 135 -0.94 -19.94 36.78
C PRO A 135 -1.05 -21.35 36.20
N SER A 136 0.12 -21.91 35.85
CA SER A 136 0.24 -23.26 35.29
C SER A 136 -0.61 -24.22 36.11
N ALA A 137 -1.39 -25.08 35.43
CA ALA A 137 -2.26 -26.07 36.07
C ALA A 137 -1.53 -26.88 37.17
N THR A 138 -0.20 -27.05 37.03
CA THR A 138 0.68 -27.66 38.02
C THR A 138 0.64 -26.96 39.39
N ASN A 139 0.62 -25.62 39.43
CA ASN A 139 0.59 -24.85 40.67
C ASN A 139 -0.78 -24.95 41.37
N LEU A 140 -1.86 -25.08 40.60
CA LEU A 140 -3.21 -25.31 41.11
C LEU A 140 -3.37 -26.71 41.74
N ILE A 141 -2.73 -27.72 41.14
CA ILE A 141 -2.70 -29.09 41.66
C ILE A 141 -1.88 -29.14 42.97
N ILE A 142 -0.71 -28.52 43.02
CA ILE A 142 0.15 -28.49 44.23
C ILE A 142 -0.57 -27.82 45.40
N GLY A 143 -1.22 -26.68 45.17
CA GLY A 143 -1.99 -25.97 46.21
C GLY A 143 -3.14 -26.81 46.77
N SER A 144 -3.83 -27.55 45.91
CA SER A 144 -4.95 -28.41 46.33
C SER A 144 -4.50 -29.60 47.17
N ILE A 145 -3.38 -30.24 46.80
CA ILE A 145 -2.82 -31.37 47.55
C ILE A 145 -2.31 -30.90 48.93
N ALA A 146 -1.55 -29.79 48.96
CA ALA A 146 -1.05 -29.22 50.21
C ALA A 146 -2.20 -28.82 51.16
N GLY A 147 -3.26 -28.20 50.61
CA GLY A 147 -4.46 -27.84 51.38
C GLY A 147 -5.18 -29.05 51.97
N ALA A 148 -5.38 -30.11 51.17
CA ALA A 148 -6.04 -31.33 51.63
C ALA A 148 -5.25 -32.04 52.75
N ILE A 149 -3.92 -32.11 52.62
CA ILE A 149 -3.05 -32.70 53.66
C ILE A 149 -3.14 -31.90 54.95
N LEU A 150 -3.14 -30.57 54.86
CA LEU A 150 -3.18 -29.69 56.04
C LEU A 150 -4.52 -29.81 56.79
N VAL A 151 -5.65 -29.89 56.05
CA VAL A 151 -6.96 -30.14 56.63
C VAL A 151 -7.03 -31.52 57.28
N ALA A 152 -6.53 -32.56 56.62
CA ALA A 152 -6.50 -33.91 57.19
C ALA A 152 -5.68 -33.97 58.49
N ALA A 153 -4.54 -33.27 58.53
CA ALA A 153 -3.71 -33.18 59.74
C ALA A 153 -4.43 -32.48 60.90
N ILE A 154 -5.22 -31.44 60.62
CA ILE A 154 -6.04 -30.76 61.65
C ILE A 154 -7.15 -31.69 62.16
N VAL A 155 -7.84 -32.41 61.27
CA VAL A 155 -8.93 -33.32 61.65
C VAL A 155 -8.40 -34.50 62.48
N LEU A 156 -7.29 -35.12 62.05
CA LEU A 156 -6.66 -36.22 62.78
C LEU A 156 -6.00 -35.74 64.08
N GLY A 157 -5.38 -34.56 64.07
CA GLY A 157 -4.77 -33.95 65.26
C GLY A 157 -5.81 -33.55 66.30
N GLY A 158 -6.93 -32.95 65.87
CA GLY A 158 -8.02 -32.54 66.75
C GLY A 158 -8.76 -33.72 67.38
N THR A 159 -9.05 -34.76 66.60
CA THR A 159 -9.69 -35.97 67.12
C THR A 159 -8.73 -36.80 68.00
N GLY A 160 -7.44 -36.88 67.64
CA GLY A 160 -6.41 -37.55 68.44
C GLY A 160 -6.11 -36.87 69.78
N TRP A 161 -6.12 -35.54 69.84
CA TRP A 161 -5.92 -34.78 71.09
C TRP A 161 -7.14 -34.87 72.01
N GLY A 162 -8.35 -34.93 71.45
CA GLY A 162 -9.60 -35.13 72.20
C GLY A 162 -9.64 -36.46 72.95
N PHE A 163 -9.21 -37.55 72.33
CA PHE A 163 -9.18 -38.88 72.96
C PHE A 163 -8.17 -38.98 74.12
N LYS A 164 -7.03 -38.28 74.04
CA LYS A 164 -6.01 -38.29 75.10
C LYS A 164 -6.46 -37.56 76.37
N ASN A 165 -7.31 -36.53 76.23
CA ASN A 165 -7.85 -35.75 77.36
C ASN A 165 -9.06 -36.42 78.05
N VAL A 166 -9.86 -37.24 77.34
CA VAL A 166 -10.95 -38.01 77.96
C VAL A 166 -10.42 -39.10 78.90
N LYS A 167 -9.29 -39.75 78.56
CA LYS A 167 -8.70 -40.79 79.41
C LYS A 167 -8.03 -40.22 80.67
N LYS A 168 -7.56 -38.97 80.64
CA LYS A 168 -6.95 -38.29 81.81
C LYS A 168 -7.97 -37.77 82.84
N ARG A 169 -9.25 -37.62 82.44
CA ARG A 169 -10.37 -37.21 83.32
C ARG A 169 -11.04 -38.37 84.09
N ARG A 170 -10.62 -39.63 83.88
CA ARG A 170 -11.27 -40.82 84.48
C ARG A 170 -10.49 -41.48 85.62
N PHE A 171 -9.47 -40.80 86.18
CA PHE A 171 -8.70 -41.28 87.33
C PHE A 171 -8.46 -40.15 88.32
N ASP A 172 -9.50 -39.83 89.10
CA ASP A 172 -9.39 -39.14 90.38
C ASP A 172 -10.38 -39.79 91.35
N PRO A 173 -9.94 -40.70 92.25
CA PRO A 173 -10.77 -41.29 93.27
C PRO A 173 -10.58 -40.52 94.57
N THR A 174 -11.52 -39.62 94.92
CA THR A 174 -12.04 -39.38 96.29
C THR A 174 -12.71 -38.00 96.39
N GLN A 175 -14.04 -37.99 96.30
CA GLN A 175 -14.87 -36.98 96.97
C GLN A 175 -16.03 -37.69 97.69
N GLN A 176 -15.83 -37.95 98.98
CA GLN A 176 -16.90 -38.06 99.96
C GLN A 176 -16.37 -37.40 101.25
N GLY A 177 -17.08 -36.36 101.74
CA GLY A 177 -16.87 -35.75 103.06
C GLY A 177 -17.27 -36.70 104.21
N PRO A 178 -17.55 -36.24 105.46
CA PRO A 178 -17.99 -34.90 105.85
C PRO A 178 -17.43 -34.34 107.20
N ILE A 179 -17.89 -33.13 107.55
CA ILE A 179 -17.86 -32.35 108.82
C ILE A 179 -16.52 -31.69 109.18
#